data_AF-A0A7V2XZF6-F1
#
_entry.id   AF-A0A7V2XZF6-F1
#
_cell.length_a   1.000
_cell.length_b   1.000
_cell.length_c   1.000
_cell.angle_alpha   90.00
_cell.angle_beta   90.00
_cell.angle_gamma   90.00
#
_symmetry.space_group_name_H-M   'P 1'
#
loop_
_entity.id
_entity.type
_entity.pdbx_description
1 polymer ?
#
loop_
_entity_poly.entity_id
_entity_poly.type
_entity_poly.pdbx_seq_one_letter_code
_entity_poly.pdbx_strand_id
1 'polypeptide(L)'
;MKKDRLEWIASGLNRYVLTKAEDHFLRTALEDSAENRPITDLQEERLETLYKQKSRLIPNKTAPFVPGPSRKASPLKVRPKPFKR
;
A
#
# COMPACT_ATOMS: atom_id res chain seq x y z
N MET A 1 10.78 13.17 -9.98
CA MET A 1 11.10 12.28 -8.83
C MET A 1 12.60 12.09 -8.61
N LYS A 2 13.06 11.70 -7.41
CA LYS A 2 14.43 11.18 -7.17
C LYS A 2 14.52 9.70 -7.58
N LYS A 3 15.65 9.26 -8.14
CA LYS A 3 15.91 7.85 -8.52
C LYS A 3 15.54 6.86 -7.41
N ASP A 4 15.95 7.15 -6.18
CA ASP A 4 15.65 6.31 -5.01
C ASP A 4 14.15 6.09 -4.79
N ARG A 5 13.32 7.11 -5.06
CA ARG A 5 11.87 7.01 -4.87
C ARG A 5 11.23 6.14 -5.95
N LEU A 6 11.74 6.18 -7.18
CA LEU A 6 11.29 5.30 -8.26
C LEU A 6 11.64 3.84 -7.96
N GLU A 7 12.88 3.57 -7.57
CA GLU A 7 13.31 2.21 -7.20
C GLU A 7 12.52 1.65 -6.02
N TRP A 8 12.25 2.50 -5.01
CA TRP A 8 11.40 2.11 -3.88
C TRP A 8 9.97 1.76 -4.31
N ILE A 9 9.37 2.55 -5.20
CA ILE A 9 8.03 2.27 -5.75
C ILE A 9 8.05 1.00 -6.61
N ALA A 10 9.05 0.81 -7.47
CA ALA A 10 9.18 -0.37 -8.31
C ALA A 10 9.33 -1.65 -7.46
N SER A 11 10.17 -1.61 -6.43
CA SER A 11 10.31 -2.70 -5.45
C SER A 11 9.01 -2.93 -4.67
N GLY A 12 8.28 -1.86 -4.35
CA GLY A 12 6.93 -1.91 -3.79
C GLY A 12 5.95 -2.64 -4.71
N LEU A 13 5.90 -2.26 -5.99
CA LEU A 13 5.01 -2.79 -7.01
C LEU A 13 5.30 -4.24 -7.40
N ASN A 14 6.55 -4.67 -7.30
CA ASN A 14 6.95 -6.07 -7.55
C ASN A 14 6.28 -7.07 -6.58
N ARG A 15 5.77 -6.60 -5.43
CA ARG A 15 4.98 -7.43 -4.49
C ARG A 15 3.54 -7.66 -4.97
N TYR A 16 3.08 -6.96 -6.00
CA TYR A 16 1.72 -7.03 -6.51
C TYR A 16 1.70 -7.67 -7.89
N VAL A 17 0.54 -8.25 -8.27
CA VAL A 17 0.34 -8.73 -9.64
C VAL A 17 0.11 -7.52 -10.55
N LEU A 18 1.13 -7.20 -11.34
CA LEU A 18 1.11 -6.18 -12.37
C LEU A 18 0.59 -6.78 -13.67
N THR A 19 -0.17 -6.00 -14.43
CA THR A 19 -0.50 -6.37 -15.81
C THR A 19 0.70 -6.14 -16.72
N LYS A 20 0.73 -6.78 -17.90
CA LYS A 20 1.82 -6.61 -18.87
C LYS A 20 2.09 -5.13 -19.23
N ALA A 21 1.04 -4.32 -19.30
CA ALA A 21 1.17 -2.89 -19.60
C ALA A 21 1.84 -2.11 -18.45
N GLU A 22 1.50 -2.45 -17.20
CA GLU A 22 2.07 -1.83 -16.01
C GLU A 22 3.54 -2.23 -15.81
N ASP A 23 3.85 -3.52 -16.04
CA ASP A 23 5.22 -4.04 -15.99
C ASP A 23 6.11 -3.39 -17.05
N HIS A 24 5.64 -3.30 -18.29
CA HIS A 24 6.35 -2.61 -19.37
C HIS A 24 6.58 -1.13 -19.02
N PHE A 25 5.56 -0.45 -18.48
CA PHE A 25 5.67 0.95 -18.07
C PHE A 25 6.74 1.15 -16.98
N LEU A 26 6.77 0.29 -15.96
CA LEU A 26 7.78 0.32 -14.91
C LEU A 26 9.19 0.11 -15.46
N ARG A 27 9.35 -0.86 -16.35
CA ARG A 27 10.64 -1.16 -16.96
C ARG A 27 11.16 0.01 -17.78
N THR A 28 10.29 0.62 -18.60
CA THR A 28 10.62 1.83 -19.35
C THR A 28 10.96 3.01 -18.43
N ALA A 29 10.20 3.21 -17.34
CA ALA A 29 10.48 4.29 -16.39
C ALA A 29 11.83 4.10 -15.67
N LEU A 30 12.17 2.86 -15.31
CA LEU A 30 13.47 2.52 -14.71
C LEU A 30 14.63 2.73 -15.69
N GLU A 31 14.45 2.32 -16.95
CA GLU A 31 15.44 2.50 -18.01
C GLU A 31 15.67 3.99 -18.32
N ASP A 32 14.59 4.77 -18.46
CA ASP A 32 14.64 6.22 -18.70
C ASP A 32 15.35 6.93 -17.54
N SER A 33 15.03 6.55 -16.29
CA SER A 33 15.79 7.02 -15.12
C SER A 33 17.25 6.58 -15.14
N ALA A 34 17.57 5.34 -15.52
CA ALA A 34 18.94 4.84 -15.59
C ALA A 34 19.80 5.68 -16.57
N GLU A 35 19.21 6.08 -17.70
CA GLU A 35 19.80 6.99 -18.69
C GLU A 35 19.91 8.46 -18.22
N ASN A 36 19.61 8.77 -16.96
CA ASN A 36 19.52 10.14 -16.42
C ASN A 36 18.49 11.02 -17.17
N ARG A 37 17.50 10.40 -17.83
CA ARG A 37 16.39 11.16 -18.38
C ARG A 37 15.41 11.50 -17.25
N PRO A 38 14.92 12.75 -17.24
CA PRO A 38 13.97 13.18 -16.22
C PRO A 38 12.61 12.53 -16.49
N ILE A 39 12.12 11.76 -15.52
CA ILE A 39 10.73 11.29 -15.53
C ILE A 39 9.81 12.51 -15.49
N THR A 40 8.86 12.53 -16.42
CA THR A 40 7.84 13.58 -16.51
C THR A 40 6.86 13.52 -15.33
N ASP A 41 6.31 14.66 -14.90
CA ASP A 41 5.28 14.71 -13.85
C ASP A 41 4.10 13.76 -14.12
N LEU A 42 3.71 13.62 -15.39
CA LEU A 42 2.65 12.70 -15.79
C LEU A 42 3.00 11.23 -15.51
N GLN A 43 4.24 10.83 -15.74
CA GLN A 43 4.70 9.48 -15.42
C GLN A 43 4.78 9.27 -13.90
N GLU A 44 5.19 10.30 -13.15
CA GLU A 44 5.24 10.28 -11.69
C GLU A 44 3.83 10.11 -11.08
N GLU A 45 2.86 10.93 -11.50
CA GLU A 45 1.47 10.84 -11.04
C GLU A 45 0.88 9.45 -11.36
N ARG A 46 1.20 8.91 -12.53
CA ARG A 46 0.74 7.59 -12.96
C ARG A 46 1.34 6.47 -12.10
N LEU A 47 2.63 6.56 -11.77
CA LEU A 47 3.33 5.62 -10.87
C LEU A 47 2.74 5.65 -9.46
N GLU A 48 2.52 6.85 -8.91
CA GLU A 48 1.95 7.01 -7.57
C GLU A 48 0.51 6.50 -7.51
N THR A 49 -0.30 6.83 -8.51
CA THR A 49 -1.68 6.35 -8.64
C THR A 49 -1.72 4.83 -8.73
N LEU A 50 -0.85 4.23 -9.54
CA LEU A 50 -0.76 2.79 -9.71
C LEU A 50 -0.37 2.10 -8.40
N TYR A 51 0.66 2.60 -7.70
CA TYR A 51 1.04 2.10 -6.37
C TYR A 51 -0.12 2.20 -5.36
N LYS A 52 -0.82 3.33 -5.33
CA LYS A 52 -1.97 3.54 -4.44
C LYS A 52 -3.14 2.62 -4.77
N GLN A 53 -3.41 2.38 -6.06
CA GLN A 53 -4.45 1.45 -6.51
C GLN A 53 -4.11 0.01 -6.12
N LYS A 54 -2.87 -0.44 -6.38
CA LYS A 54 -2.43 -1.80 -6.03
C LYS A 54 -2.38 -2.01 -4.52
N SER A 55 -1.90 -1.02 -3.77
CA SER A 55 -1.89 -1.04 -2.30
C SER A 55 -3.29 -1.14 -1.69
N ARG A 56 -4.31 -0.54 -2.32
CA ARG A 56 -5.72 -0.70 -1.93
C ARG A 56 -6.31 -2.06 -2.31
N LEU A 57 -5.78 -2.67 -3.36
CA LEU A 57 -6.24 -3.94 -3.94
C LEU A 57 -5.75 -5.18 -3.19
N ILE A 58 -4.67 -5.07 -2.42
CA ILE A 58 -4.39 -6.08 -1.38
C ILE A 58 -5.42 -5.82 -0.28
N PRO A 59 -6.43 -6.71 -0.11
CA PRO A 59 -7.22 -6.65 1.10
C PRO A 59 -6.22 -6.87 2.22
N ASN A 60 -6.09 -5.85 3.06
CA ASN A 60 -5.30 -5.91 4.25
C ASN A 60 -5.78 -7.14 5.05
N LYS A 61 -5.12 -8.29 4.89
CA LYS A 61 -5.38 -9.50 5.69
C LYS A 61 -5.06 -9.26 7.18
N THR A 62 -4.55 -8.07 7.51
CA THR A 62 -4.39 -7.55 8.86
C THR A 62 -4.96 -6.13 9.00
N ALA A 63 -6.05 -5.79 8.33
CA ALA A 63 -6.89 -4.72 8.83
C ALA A 63 -7.68 -5.36 9.97
N PRO A 64 -7.41 -5.06 11.25
CA PRO A 64 -8.54 -5.01 12.16
C PRO A 64 -9.47 -4.00 11.51
N PHE A 65 -10.60 -4.50 11.03
CA PHE A 65 -11.81 -3.73 10.83
C PHE A 65 -11.86 -2.69 11.96
N VAL A 66 -11.47 -1.46 11.65
CA VAL A 66 -11.75 -0.30 12.48
C VAL A 66 -13.01 0.27 11.88
N PRO A 67 -14.20 -0.14 12.38
CA PRO A 67 -15.39 0.61 12.05
C PRO A 67 -15.20 1.98 12.69
N GLY A 68 -15.28 3.03 11.87
CA GLY A 68 -15.62 4.36 12.36
C GLY A 68 -16.86 4.30 13.26
N PRO A 69 -17.04 5.30 14.12
CA PRO A 69 -17.47 5.18 15.52
C PRO A 69 -18.89 4.65 15.64
N SER A 70 -19.05 3.33 15.58
CA SER A 70 -20.32 2.69 15.89
C SER A 70 -20.43 2.50 17.39
N ARG A 71 -21.04 3.51 18.01
CA ARG A 71 -21.82 3.46 19.26
C ARG A 71 -21.41 2.40 20.28
N LYS A 72 -20.69 2.88 21.31
CA LYS A 72 -20.75 2.43 22.71
C LYS A 72 -21.05 0.94 22.92
N ALA A 73 -20.05 0.09 22.76
CA ALA A 73 -20.04 -1.19 23.44
C ALA A 73 -19.59 -0.96 24.89
N SER A 74 -20.55 -0.98 25.82
CA SER A 74 -20.32 -0.95 27.26
C SER A 74 -19.30 -2.03 27.67
N PRO A 75 -18.36 -1.78 28.60
CA PRO A 75 -17.45 -2.82 29.05
C PRO A 75 -18.25 -3.90 29.77
N LEU A 76 -18.16 -5.14 29.30
CA LEU A 76 -18.66 -6.32 29.99
C LEU A 76 -17.99 -6.38 31.37
N LYS A 77 -18.79 -6.11 32.41
CA LYS A 77 -18.40 -6.15 33.81
C LYS A 77 -18.07 -7.60 34.18
N VAL A 78 -16.80 -7.97 34.10
CA VAL A 78 -16.30 -9.25 34.61
C VAL A 78 -16.53 -9.26 36.13
N ARG A 79 -17.45 -10.10 36.60
CA ARG A 79 -17.60 -10.40 38.03
C ARG A 79 -16.46 -11.34 38.44
N PRO A 80 -15.65 -11.02 39.45
CA PRO A 80 -14.72 -11.99 40.00
C PRO A 80 -15.49 -13.09 40.74
N LYS A 81 -15.21 -14.35 40.39
CA LYS A 81 -15.67 -15.53 41.15
C LYS A 81 -14.96 -15.53 42.51
N PRO A 82 -15.66 -15.68 43.65
CA PRO A 82 -14.99 -15.85 44.93
C PRO A 82 -14.42 -17.28 45.01
N PHE A 83 -13.11 -17.37 45.23
CA PHE A 83 -12.50 -18.59 45.79
C PHE A 83 -12.91 -18.66 47.27
N LYS A 84 -13.68 -19.68 47.66
CA LYS A 84 -13.81 -20.07 49.07
C LYS A 84 -12.72 -21.09 49.38
N ARG A 85 -11.91 -20.80 50.41
CA ARG A 85 -11.13 -21.80 51.15
C ARG A 85 -11.99 -22.35 52.27
#